data_AF-A0A9E0V8J3-F1
#
_entry.id   AF-A0A9E0V8J3-F1
#
_cell.length_a   1.000
_cell.length_b   1.000
_cell.length_c   1.000
_cell.angle_alpha   90.00
_cell.angle_beta   90.00
_cell.angle_gamma   90.00
#
_symmetry.space_group_name_H-M   'P 1'
#
loop_
_entity.id
_entity.type
_entity.pdbx_description
1 polymer ?
#
loop_
_entity_poly.entity_id
_entity_poly.type
_entity_poly.pdbx_seq_one_letter_code
_entity_poly.pdbx_strand_id
1 'polypeptide(L)'
;MDVYHRVLIKLYEVTGGRENETVDLKELVKKEGFLGAYPEIHQHLSRQSWITETPRPGTVKITHWGVKEAKNTQPSDAGNVMTVRREINRLVAETRELIRIFEELAADASSDNIVRAEKKAAEISSAIQKLKNGV
;
A
#
# COMPACT_ATOMS: atom_id res chain seq x y z
N MET A 1 1.44 -10.84 15.57
CA MET A 1 2.32 -11.11 14.41
C MET A 1 3.59 -11.76 14.94
N ASP A 2 3.99 -12.91 14.39
CA ASP A 2 5.21 -13.61 14.80
C ASP A 2 6.49 -12.97 14.20
N VAL A 3 7.65 -13.44 14.66
CA VAL A 3 8.96 -12.92 14.22
C VAL A 3 9.20 -13.15 12.72
N TYR A 4 8.74 -14.26 12.16
CA TYR A 4 8.94 -14.60 10.74
C TYR A 4 8.21 -13.61 9.84
N HIS A 5 6.93 -13.37 10.12
CA HIS A 5 6.12 -12.43 9.36
C HIS A 5 6.57 -10.98 9.57
N ARG A 6 7.05 -10.62 10.76
CA ARG A 6 7.65 -9.30 10.99
C ARG A 6 8.90 -9.08 10.12
N VAL A 7 9.81 -10.05 10.07
CA VAL A 7 11.01 -9.97 9.22
C VAL A 7 10.64 -9.99 7.73
N LEU A 8 9.65 -10.80 7.34
CA LEU A 8 9.15 -10.86 5.97
C LEU A 8 8.58 -9.51 5.50
N ILE A 9 7.81 -8.83 6.35
CA ILE A 9 7.28 -7.49 6.05
C ILE A 9 8.41 -6.47 5.90
N LYS A 10 9.42 -6.52 6.77
CA LYS A 10 10.57 -5.62 6.67
C LYS A 10 11.39 -5.88 5.40
N LEU A 11 11.51 -7.14 5.00
CA LEU A 11 12.13 -7.51 3.73
C LEU A 11 11.32 -6.98 2.54
N TYR A 12 9.99 -7.08 2.59
CA TYR A 12 9.10 -6.53 1.59
C TYR A 12 9.19 -4.98 1.50
N GLU A 13 9.25 -4.28 2.65
CA GLU A 13 9.42 -2.83 2.72
C GLU A 13 10.74 -2.37 2.09
N VAL A 14 11.85 -3.04 2.41
CA VAL A 14 13.19 -2.70 1.90
C VAL A 14 13.30 -2.96 0.38
N THR A 15 12.67 -4.03 -0.11
CA THR A 15 12.70 -4.38 -1.55
C THR A 15 11.64 -3.66 -2.37
N GLY A 16 10.65 -3.03 -1.72
CA GLY A 16 9.44 -2.54 -2.39
C GLY A 16 8.65 -3.66 -3.08
N GLY A 17 8.82 -4.91 -2.66
CA GLY A 17 8.24 -6.10 -3.28
C GLY A 17 8.87 -6.52 -4.61
N ARG A 18 10.04 -5.99 -4.96
CA ARG A 18 10.74 -6.36 -6.19
C ARG A 18 11.57 -7.63 -5.99
N GLU A 19 11.26 -8.66 -6.77
CA GLU A 19 11.90 -9.99 -6.66
C GLU A 19 13.36 -10.02 -7.15
N ASN A 20 13.84 -8.98 -7.82
CA ASN A 20 15.22 -8.86 -8.28
C ASN A 20 16.16 -8.17 -7.28
N GLU A 21 15.61 -7.49 -6.26
CA GLU A 21 16.38 -6.77 -5.24
C GLU A 21 16.98 -7.75 -4.22
N THR A 22 18.26 -7.58 -3.94
CA THR A 22 19.01 -8.44 -3.01
C THR A 22 19.21 -7.74 -1.68
N VAL A 23 18.92 -8.42 -0.58
CA VAL A 23 18.98 -7.87 0.78
C VAL A 23 19.87 -8.72 1.67
N ASP A 24 20.72 -8.09 2.47
CA ASP A 24 21.42 -8.74 3.56
C ASP A 24 20.43 -9.09 4.68
N LEU A 25 20.02 -10.36 4.74
CA LEU A 25 19.03 -10.81 5.70
C LEU A 25 19.59 -10.74 7.12
N LYS A 26 20.89 -10.98 7.30
CA LYS A 26 21.52 -10.99 8.62
C LYS A 26 21.51 -9.60 9.23
N GLU A 27 21.89 -8.59 8.45
CA GLU A 27 21.81 -7.19 8.89
C GLU A 27 20.36 -6.72 9.07
N LEU A 28 19.41 -7.18 8.24
CA LEU A 28 17.98 -6.89 8.43
C LEU A 28 17.46 -7.44 9.77
N VAL A 29 17.71 -8.72 10.04
CA VAL A 29 17.30 -9.41 11.29
C VAL A 29 17.96 -8.77 12.51
N LYS A 30 19.22 -8.33 12.39
CA LYS A 30 19.94 -7.59 13.44
C LYS A 30 19.29 -6.25 13.74
N LYS A 31 18.92 -5.47 12.72
CA LYS A 31 18.23 -4.17 12.89
C LYS A 31 16.87 -4.33 13.58
N GLU A 32 16.19 -5.45 13.35
CA GLU A 32 14.93 -5.78 14.02
C GLU A 32 15.11 -6.34 15.44
N GLY A 33 16.34 -6.52 15.92
CA GLY A 33 16.64 -6.99 17.28
C GLY A 33 16.60 -8.51 17.45
N PHE A 34 16.60 -9.28 16.36
CA PHE A 34 16.42 -10.74 16.38
C PHE A 34 17.68 -11.53 15.97
N LEU A 35 18.88 -10.95 16.08
CA LEU A 35 20.12 -11.58 15.61
C LEU A 35 20.34 -13.00 16.17
N GLY A 36 19.99 -13.24 17.44
CA GLY A 36 20.11 -14.56 18.06
C GLY A 36 19.25 -15.65 17.42
N ALA A 37 18.15 -15.28 16.76
CA ALA A 37 17.23 -16.18 16.07
C ALA A 37 17.50 -16.25 14.55
N TYR A 38 18.57 -15.63 14.04
CA TYR A 38 18.86 -15.56 12.61
C TYR A 38 18.82 -16.92 11.89
N PRO A 39 19.48 -18.00 12.39
CA PRO A 39 19.47 -19.29 11.70
C PRO A 39 18.05 -19.86 11.53
N GLU A 40 17.23 -19.75 12.58
CA GLU A 40 15.85 -20.24 12.59
C GLU A 40 14.97 -19.42 11.65
N ILE A 41 15.11 -18.09 11.66
CA ILE A 41 14.38 -17.19 10.77
C ILE A 41 14.73 -17.47 9.31
N HIS A 42 16.02 -17.54 8.98
CA HIS A 42 16.48 -17.85 7.63
C HIS A 42 15.93 -19.19 7.16
N GLN A 43 16.05 -20.24 7.99
CA GLN A 43 15.55 -21.57 7.65
C GLN A 43 14.02 -21.57 7.44
N HIS A 44 13.27 -20.87 8.29
CA HIS A 44 11.81 -20.80 8.19
C HIS A 44 11.37 -20.10 6.90
N LEU A 45 11.91 -18.90 6.63
CA LEU A 45 11.58 -18.13 5.43
C LEU A 45 11.93 -18.89 4.15
N SER A 46 13.07 -19.59 4.11
CA SER A 46 13.46 -20.44 2.99
C SER A 46 12.56 -21.66 2.84
N ARG A 47 12.19 -22.33 3.95
CA ARG A 47 11.28 -23.49 3.94
C ARG A 47 9.89 -23.13 3.43
N GLN A 48 9.39 -21.95 3.76
CA GLN A 48 8.12 -21.44 3.24
C GLN A 48 8.23 -20.89 1.80
N SER A 49 9.43 -20.96 1.19
CA SER A 49 9.71 -20.41 -0.14
C SER A 49 9.41 -18.91 -0.27
N TRP A 50 9.45 -18.17 0.84
CA TRP A 50 9.23 -16.71 0.84
C TRP A 50 10.48 -15.94 0.43
N ILE A 51 11.65 -16.55 0.58
CA ILE A 51 12.94 -16.02 0.13
C ILE A 51 13.67 -17.06 -0.71
N THR A 52 14.61 -16.58 -1.52
CA THR A 52 15.58 -17.42 -2.22
C THR A 52 16.99 -16.91 -1.95
N GLU A 53 17.94 -17.85 -1.84
CA GLU A 53 19.35 -17.53 -1.63
C GLU A 53 19.97 -16.95 -2.90
N THR A 54 20.99 -16.12 -2.72
CA THR A 54 21.78 -15.61 -3.83
C THR A 54 23.21 -16.15 -3.73
N PRO A 55 24.04 -16.01 -4.80
CA PRO A 55 25.44 -16.42 -4.75
C PRO A 55 26.28 -15.70 -3.69
N ARG A 56 25.80 -14.55 -3.16
CA ARG A 56 26.49 -13.80 -2.11
C ARG A 56 26.00 -14.28 -0.72
N PRO A 57 26.91 -14.77 0.15
CA PRO A 57 26.56 -15.28 1.47
C PRO A 57 25.78 -14.28 2.32
N GLY A 58 24.74 -14.75 3.00
CA GLY A 58 23.89 -13.93 3.88
C GLY A 58 22.92 -12.99 3.17
N THR A 59 22.91 -12.99 1.83
CA THR A 59 22.00 -12.15 1.05
C THR A 59 20.96 -12.96 0.29
N VAL A 60 19.72 -12.46 0.31
CA VAL A 60 18.52 -13.16 -0.16
C VAL A 60 17.69 -12.25 -1.04
N LYS A 61 16.82 -12.84 -1.86
CA LYS A 61 15.77 -12.14 -2.61
C LYS A 61 14.40 -12.57 -2.09
N ILE A 62 13.46 -11.64 -2.03
CA ILE A 62 12.06 -11.99 -1.77
C ILE A 62 11.47 -12.68 -3.01
N THR A 63 10.71 -13.75 -2.82
CA THR A 63 10.04 -14.45 -3.93
C THR A 63 8.64 -13.88 -4.16
N HIS A 64 8.02 -14.27 -5.28
CA HIS A 64 6.60 -14.03 -5.51
C HIS A 64 5.69 -14.46 -4.33
N TRP A 65 5.96 -15.63 -3.74
CA TRP A 65 5.20 -16.14 -2.59
C TRP A 65 5.46 -15.32 -1.33
N GLY A 66 6.69 -14.91 -1.09
CA GLY A 66 7.03 -14.04 0.03
C GLY A 66 6.39 -12.66 -0.08
N VAL A 67 6.31 -12.10 -1.29
CA VAL A 67 5.59 -10.84 -1.56
C VAL A 67 4.09 -11.00 -1.29
N LYS A 68 3.49 -12.10 -1.76
CA LYS A 68 2.07 -12.37 -1.54
C LYS A 68 1.77 -12.54 -0.05
N GLU A 69 2.59 -13.29 0.66
CA GLU A 69 2.41 -13.49 2.09
C GLU A 69 2.63 -12.20 2.88
N ALA A 70 3.69 -11.45 2.61
CA ALA A 70 3.93 -10.16 3.25
C ALA A 70 2.73 -9.21 3.14
N LYS A 71 2.06 -9.19 1.97
CA LYS A 71 0.84 -8.40 1.75
C LYS A 71 -0.37 -8.92 2.52
N ASN A 72 -0.49 -10.24 2.70
CA ASN A 72 -1.58 -10.86 3.45
C ASN A 72 -1.40 -10.69 4.96
N THR A 73 -0.15 -10.70 5.44
CA THR A 73 0.15 -10.61 6.87
C THR A 73 0.32 -9.17 7.35
N GLN A 74 0.53 -8.20 6.45
CA GLN A 74 0.42 -6.81 6.82
C GLN A 74 -0.98 -6.58 7.42
N PRO A 75 -1.08 -6.02 8.64
CA PRO A 75 -2.36 -5.47 9.09
C PRO A 75 -2.84 -4.53 7.99
N SER A 76 -4.15 -4.47 7.77
CA SER A 76 -4.89 -3.93 6.63
C SER A 76 -4.56 -2.50 6.16
N ASP A 77 -3.45 -1.90 6.54
CA ASP A 77 -3.01 -0.54 6.24
C ASP A 77 -2.33 -0.39 4.88
N ALA A 78 -1.66 -1.40 4.33
CA ALA A 78 -1.01 -1.27 3.01
C ALA A 78 -2.00 -1.39 1.84
N GLY A 79 -3.02 -2.25 1.99
CA GLY A 79 -4.18 -2.28 1.09
C GLY A 79 -4.98 -0.98 1.18
N ASN A 80 -5.03 -0.40 2.37
CA ASN A 80 -5.66 0.88 2.64
C ASN A 80 -4.92 2.04 1.95
N VAL A 81 -3.60 2.15 2.05
CA VAL A 81 -2.84 3.27 1.42
C VAL A 81 -3.00 3.31 -0.10
N MET A 82 -2.92 2.17 -0.80
CA MET A 82 -3.12 2.12 -2.26
C MET A 82 -4.57 2.38 -2.66
N THR A 83 -5.53 1.94 -1.83
CA THR A 83 -6.96 2.20 -2.05
C THR A 83 -7.30 3.66 -1.80
N VAL A 84 -6.84 4.24 -0.69
CA VAL A 84 -6.93 5.67 -0.35
C VAL A 84 -6.30 6.51 -1.45
N ARG A 85 -5.13 6.14 -1.97
CA ARG A 85 -4.49 6.87 -3.08
C ARG A 85 -5.30 6.81 -4.38
N ARG A 86 -5.93 5.67 -4.69
CA ARG A 86 -6.83 5.55 -5.85
C ARG A 86 -8.07 6.41 -5.66
N GLU A 87 -8.67 6.39 -4.47
CA GLU A 87 -9.84 7.21 -4.13
C GLU A 87 -9.52 8.70 -4.15
N ILE A 88 -8.34 9.13 -3.68
CA ILE A 88 -7.85 10.51 -3.80
C ILE A 88 -7.74 10.93 -5.27
N ASN A 89 -7.12 10.10 -6.12
CA ASN A 89 -7.01 10.40 -7.55
C ASN A 89 -8.37 10.50 -8.24
N ARG A 90 -9.34 9.67 -7.83
CA ARG A 90 -10.73 9.78 -8.28
C ARG A 90 -11.34 11.10 -7.83
N LEU A 91 -11.21 11.45 -6.56
CA LEU A 91 -11.71 12.72 -5.99
C LEU A 91 -11.15 13.96 -6.71
N VAL A 92 -9.88 13.92 -7.13
CA VAL A 92 -9.30 14.98 -7.96
C VAL A 92 -10.03 15.11 -9.31
N ALA A 93 -10.36 13.99 -9.97
CA ALA A 93 -11.11 14.01 -11.21
C ALA A 93 -12.54 14.52 -11.01
N GLU A 94 -13.24 14.04 -9.98
CA GLU A 94 -14.60 14.47 -9.62
C GLU A 94 -14.65 15.97 -9.29
N THR A 95 -13.62 16.50 -8.61
CA THR A 95 -13.52 17.92 -8.28
C THR A 95 -13.29 18.78 -9.53
N ARG A 96 -12.51 18.30 -10.51
CA ARG A 96 -12.36 18.99 -11.80
C ARG A 96 -13.68 19.04 -12.57
N GLU A 97 -14.49 18.00 -12.47
CA GLU A 97 -15.83 18.01 -13.04
C GLU A 97 -16.76 19.00 -12.33
N LEU A 98 -16.69 19.10 -11.00
CA LEU A 98 -17.42 20.13 -10.24
C LEU A 98 -17.02 21.54 -10.68
N ILE A 99 -15.72 21.81 -10.88
CA ILE A 99 -15.24 23.10 -11.41
C ILE A 99 -15.92 23.41 -12.74
N ARG A 100 -15.95 22.44 -13.68
CA ARG A 100 -16.63 22.62 -14.97
C ARG A 100 -18.12 22.92 -14.82
N ILE A 101 -18.82 22.24 -13.90
CA ILE A 101 -20.24 22.53 -13.64
C ILE A 101 -20.42 23.95 -13.10
N PHE A 102 -19.51 24.45 -12.26
CA PHE A 102 -19.55 25.84 -11.81
C PHE A 102 -19.25 26.84 -12.93
N GLU A 103 -18.38 26.51 -13.88
CA GLU A 103 -18.17 27.32 -15.09
C GLU A 103 -19.44 27.39 -15.95
N GLU A 104 -20.14 26.26 -16.12
CA GLU A 104 -21.44 26.21 -16.82
C GLU A 104 -22.50 27.03 -16.08
N LEU A 105 -22.54 26.96 -14.74
CA LEU A 105 -23.45 27.76 -13.92
C LEU A 105 -23.14 29.27 -13.98
N ALA A 106 -21.86 29.63 -14.06
CA ALA A 106 -21.46 31.03 -14.23
C ALA A 106 -21.87 31.59 -15.61
N ALA A 107 -21.92 30.74 -16.64
CA ALA A 107 -22.41 31.09 -17.96
C ALA A 107 -23.94 31.10 -18.06
N ASP A 108 -24.61 30.19 -17.35
CA ASP A 108 -26.07 30.04 -17.29
C ASP A 108 -26.54 29.69 -15.87
N ALA A 109 -27.07 30.69 -15.16
CA ALA A 109 -27.56 30.59 -13.79
C ALA A 109 -28.94 29.91 -13.69
N SER A 110 -29.18 28.87 -14.49
CA SER A 110 -30.44 28.13 -14.51
C SER A 110 -30.59 27.21 -13.30
N SER A 111 -31.84 26.94 -12.92
CA SER A 111 -32.15 26.03 -11.80
C SER A 111 -31.60 24.63 -12.01
N ASP A 112 -31.48 24.16 -13.25
CA ASP A 112 -30.92 22.84 -13.57
C ASP A 112 -29.42 22.79 -13.24
N ASN A 113 -28.66 23.82 -13.65
CA ASN A 113 -27.23 23.91 -13.36
C ASN A 113 -26.95 24.02 -11.85
N ILE A 114 -27.81 24.72 -11.10
CA ILE A 114 -27.71 24.78 -9.63
C ILE A 114 -27.89 23.40 -9.01
N VAL A 115 -28.91 22.65 -9.43
CA VAL A 115 -29.17 21.28 -8.93
C VAL A 115 -28.02 20.33 -9.28
N ARG A 116 -27.45 20.45 -10.48
CA ARG A 116 -26.30 19.63 -10.90
C ARG A 116 -25.06 19.94 -10.07
N ALA A 117 -24.79 21.20 -9.78
CA ALA A 117 -23.69 21.62 -8.92
C ALA A 117 -23.85 21.10 -7.49
N GLU A 118 -25.04 21.25 -6.91
CA GLU A 118 -25.36 20.76 -5.56
C GLU A 118 -25.18 19.24 -5.45
N LYS A 119 -25.71 18.49 -6.41
CA LYS A 119 -25.59 17.04 -6.45
C LYS A 119 -24.11 16.60 -6.49
N LYS A 120 -23.31 17.21 -7.35
CA LYS A 120 -21.89 16.85 -7.48
C LYS A 120 -21.08 17.21 -6.23
N ALA A 121 -21.38 18.35 -5.60
CA ALA A 121 -20.77 18.73 -4.33
C ALA A 121 -21.10 17.73 -3.20
N ALA A 122 -22.35 17.26 -3.14
CA ALA A 122 -22.77 16.24 -2.17
C ALA A 122 -22.05 14.90 -2.38
N GLU A 123 -21.88 14.46 -3.64
CA GLU A 123 -21.12 13.25 -3.99
C GLU A 123 -19.66 13.33 -3.53
N ILE A 124 -18.99 14.47 -3.78
CA ILE A 124 -17.62 14.73 -3.32
C ILE A 124 -17.52 14.72 -1.79
N SER A 125 -18.46 15.37 -1.10
CA SER A 125 -18.49 15.38 0.38
C SER A 125 -18.64 13.96 0.95
N SER A 126 -19.51 13.14 0.36
CA SER A 126 -19.68 11.74 0.76
C SER A 126 -18.40 10.92 0.53
N ALA A 127 -17.72 11.13 -0.59
CA ALA A 127 -16.44 10.48 -0.87
C ALA A 127 -15.35 10.86 0.14
N ILE A 128 -15.27 12.14 0.54
CA ILE A 128 -14.34 12.61 1.58
C ILE A 128 -14.65 11.97 2.94
N GLN A 129 -15.92 11.85 3.31
CA GLN A 129 -16.31 11.16 4.56
C GLN A 129 -15.91 9.69 4.55
N LYS A 130 -16.08 8.99 3.42
CA LYS A 130 -15.61 7.59 3.27
C LYS A 130 -14.10 7.49 3.42
N LEU A 131 -13.34 8.42 2.83
CA LEU A 131 -11.89 8.49 3.01
C LEU A 131 -11.50 8.71 4.47
N LYS A 132 -12.16 9.63 5.17
CA LYS A 132 -11.89 9.92 6.59
C LYS A 132 -12.12 8.70 7.48
N ASN A 133 -13.13 7.89 7.19
CA ASN A 133 -13.42 6.66 7.93
C ASN A 133 -12.50 5.50 7.51
N GLY A 134 -11.83 5.63 6.37
CA GLY A 134 -10.90 4.64 5.85
C GLY A 134 -9.46 4.84 6.33
N VAL A 135 -9.08 6.02 6.80
CA VAL A 135 -7.75 6.32 7.39
C VAL A 135 -7.82 6.24 8.91
#